data_AF-E0VB84-F1
#
_entry.id   AF-E0VB84-F1
#
_cell.length_a   1.000
_cell.length_b   1.000
_cell.length_c   1.000
_cell.angle_alpha   90.00
_cell.angle_beta   90.00
_cell.angle_gamma   90.00
#
_symmetry.space_group_name_H-M   'P 1'
#
loop_
_entity.id
_entity.type
_entity.pdbx_description
1 polymer ?
#
loop_
_entity_poly.entity_id
_entity_poly.type
_entity_poly.pdbx_seq_one_letter_code
_entity_poly.pdbx_strand_id
1 'polypeptide(L)'
;MGSVEYHLKDGWKRVEVTRKNGVYAGKADIYIFSPDGNKFRSKKELVNYLAANNLPYKAEDLFTATDSGTANNRTMALPSN
;
A
#
# COMPACT_ATOMS: atom_id res chain seq x y z
N MET A 1 -4.45 10.12 -11.82
CA MET A 1 -3.56 10.20 -10.63
C MET A 1 -2.43 9.20 -10.83
N GLY A 2 -1.21 9.46 -10.34
CA GLY A 2 -0.14 8.46 -10.41
C GLY A 2 -0.19 7.64 -9.13
N SER A 3 -0.87 6.51 -9.14
CA SER A 3 -0.84 5.54 -8.05
C SER A 3 -0.16 4.27 -8.54
N VAL A 4 0.72 3.72 -7.71
CA VAL A 4 1.33 2.41 -7.93
C VAL A 4 0.69 1.45 -6.95
N GLU A 5 0.08 0.40 -7.47
CA GLU A 5 -0.57 -0.63 -6.67
C GLU A 5 0.28 -1.90 -6.69
N TYR A 6 0.49 -2.48 -5.51
CA TYR A 6 1.17 -3.75 -5.30
C TYR A 6 0.17 -4.71 -4.68
N HIS A 7 0.00 -5.88 -5.29
CA HIS A 7 -0.83 -6.94 -4.74
C HIS A 7 0.06 -7.88 -3.94
N LEU A 8 -0.27 -8.05 -2.67
CA LEU A 8 0.43 -8.95 -1.77
C LEU A 8 -0.35 -10.26 -1.62
N LYS A 9 0.32 -11.22 -0.99
CA LYS A 9 -0.27 -12.48 -0.55
C LYS A 9 -1.51 -12.26 0.32
N ASP A 10 -2.48 -13.17 0.23
CA ASP A 10 -3.71 -13.22 1.03
C ASP A 10 -4.65 -12.01 0.84
N GLY A 11 -4.63 -11.38 -0.35
CA GLY A 11 -5.56 -10.31 -0.71
C GLY A 11 -5.21 -8.93 -0.14
N TRP A 12 -4.07 -8.82 0.55
CA TRP A 12 -3.52 -7.54 0.97
C TRP A 12 -3.06 -6.72 -0.24
N LYS A 13 -3.24 -5.40 -0.20
CA LYS A 13 -2.76 -4.50 -1.26
C LYS A 13 -2.03 -3.32 -0.67
N ARG A 14 -0.94 -2.92 -1.30
CA ARG A 14 -0.24 -1.67 -0.99
C ARG A 14 -0.44 -0.70 -2.14
N VAL A 15 -0.89 0.50 -1.85
CA VAL A 15 -1.07 1.57 -2.82
C VAL A 15 -0.18 2.73 -2.45
N GLU A 16 0.70 3.08 -3.35
CA GLU A 16 1.60 4.21 -3.22
C GLU A 16 1.09 5.36 -4.10
N VAL A 17 0.78 6.49 -3.48
CA VAL A 17 0.22 7.66 -4.14
C VAL A 17 1.26 8.78 -4.13
N THR A 18 1.81 9.10 -5.29
CA THR A 18 2.76 10.22 -5.42
C THR A 18 2.02 11.54 -5.45
N ARG A 19 2.37 12.47 -4.55
CA ARG A 19 1.83 13.83 -4.54
C ARG A 19 2.40 14.60 -5.72
N LYS A 20 1.52 15.17 -6.55
CA LYS A 20 1.92 15.91 -7.76
C LYS A 20 2.22 17.39 -7.52
N ASN A 21 1.53 18.02 -6.56
CA ASN A 21 1.51 19.47 -6.40
C ASN A 21 1.82 19.87 -4.95
N GLY A 22 2.33 21.11 -4.78
CA GLY A 22 2.64 21.71 -3.48
C GLY A 22 4.05 21.43 -2.98
N VAL A 23 4.37 21.88 -1.75
CA VAL A 23 5.71 21.78 -1.12
C VAL A 23 6.18 20.32 -0.95
N TYR A 24 5.25 19.37 -0.97
CA TYR A 24 5.52 17.93 -0.87
C TYR A 24 5.43 17.18 -2.20
N ALA A 25 5.43 17.89 -3.33
CA ALA A 25 5.49 17.27 -4.65
C ALA A 25 6.68 16.31 -4.73
N GLY A 26 6.44 15.08 -5.20
CA GLY A 26 7.44 14.01 -5.25
C GLY A 26 7.50 13.12 -4.00
N LYS A 27 6.86 13.51 -2.88
CA LYS A 27 6.65 12.58 -1.76
C LYS A 27 5.52 11.61 -2.06
N ALA A 28 5.66 10.37 -1.62
CA ALA A 28 4.65 9.34 -1.76
C ALA A 28 3.96 9.05 -0.42
N ASP A 29 2.66 8.87 -0.47
CA ASP A 29 1.87 8.31 0.62
C ASP A 29 1.67 6.82 0.39
N ILE A 30 1.90 6.01 1.43
CA ILE A 30 1.70 4.57 1.38
C ILE A 30 0.40 4.23 2.10
N TYR A 31 -0.46 3.50 1.42
CA TYR A 31 -1.71 2.95 1.95
C TYR A 31 -1.68 1.43 1.87
N ILE A 32 -2.08 0.76 2.95
CA ILE A 32 -2.26 -0.68 2.98
C ILE A 32 -3.75 -0.99 3.06
N PHE A 33 -4.22 -1.91 2.23
CA PHE A 33 -5.59 -2.39 2.22
C PHE A 33 -5.62 -3.84 2.70
N SER A 34 -6.46 -4.10 3.70
CA SER A 34 -6.83 -5.46 4.13
C SER A 34 -7.61 -6.15 3.01
N PRO A 35 -7.57 -7.49 2.93
CA PRO A 35 -8.54 -8.26 2.15
C PRO A 35 -10.01 -7.88 2.46
N ASP A 36 -10.29 -7.40 3.68
CA ASP A 36 -11.63 -6.97 4.11
C ASP A 36 -12.02 -5.56 3.59
N GLY A 37 -11.11 -4.87 2.90
CA GLY A 37 -11.32 -3.49 2.42
C GLY A 37 -10.92 -2.39 3.41
N ASN A 38 -10.39 -2.75 4.59
CA ASN A 38 -9.88 -1.78 5.56
C ASN A 38 -8.62 -1.07 5.04
N LYS A 39 -8.56 0.26 5.14
CA LYS A 39 -7.43 1.08 4.68
C LYS A 39 -6.60 1.60 5.85
N PHE A 40 -5.30 1.33 5.83
CA PHE A 40 -4.33 1.79 6.82
C PHE A 40 -3.35 2.77 6.19
N ARG A 41 -3.06 3.86 6.91
CA ARG A 41 -2.18 4.95 6.43
C ARG A 41 -0.82 4.93 7.10
N SER A 42 -0.62 4.05 8.08
CA SER A 42 0.65 3.94 8.81
C SER A 42 0.89 2.52 9.32
N LYS A 43 2.16 2.21 9.56
CA LYS A 43 2.59 0.95 10.17
C LYS A 43 1.96 0.75 11.56
N LYS A 44 1.92 1.79 12.40
CA LYS A 44 1.38 1.69 13.77
C LYS A 44 -0.09 1.32 13.78
N GLU A 45 -0.87 1.94 12.90
CA GLU A 45 -2.30 1.64 12.71
C GLU A 45 -2.50 0.18 12.28
N LEU A 46 -1.68 -0.29 11.34
CA LEU A 46 -1.69 -1.67 10.88
C LEU A 46 -1.30 -2.66 11.98
N VAL A 47 -0.24 -2.39 12.76
CA VAL A 47 0.17 -3.24 13.91
C VAL A 47 -0.99 -3.39 14.90
N ASN A 48 -1.65 -2.29 15.26
CA ASN A 48 -2.79 -2.34 16.18
C ASN A 48 -3.93 -3.19 15.62
N TYR A 49 -4.24 -3.07 14.32
CA TYR A 49 -5.26 -3.89 13.67
C TYR A 49 -4.88 -5.37 13.64
N LEU A 50 -3.64 -5.70 13.27
CA LEU A 50 -3.16 -7.07 13.21
C LEU A 50 -3.17 -7.72 14.61
N ALA A 51 -2.78 -6.96 15.65
CA ALA A 51 -2.84 -7.40 17.04
C ALA A 51 -4.28 -7.59 17.53
N ALA A 52 -5.19 -6.66 17.22
CA ALA A 52 -6.59 -6.75 17.60
C ALA A 52 -7.30 -7.96 16.95
N ASN A 53 -6.95 -8.27 15.70
CA ASN A 53 -7.51 -9.40 14.96
C ASN A 53 -6.72 -10.71 15.11
N ASN A 54 -5.65 -10.72 15.94
CA ASN A 54 -4.76 -11.88 16.13
C ASN A 54 -4.25 -12.49 14.81
N LEU A 55 -3.89 -11.63 13.85
CA LEU A 55 -3.44 -12.06 12.54
C LEU A 55 -1.92 -12.38 12.55
N PRO A 56 -1.48 -13.47 11.89
CA PRO A 56 -0.07 -13.88 11.87
C PRO A 56 0.79 -13.08 10.88
N TYR A 57 0.38 -11.87 10.50
CA TYR A 57 1.12 -11.01 9.58
C TYR A 57 1.98 -10.01 10.35
N LYS A 58 3.15 -9.67 9.80
CA LYS A 58 3.96 -8.56 10.30
C LYS A 58 3.66 -7.31 9.51
N ALA A 59 3.42 -6.21 10.22
CA ALA A 59 3.21 -4.92 9.58
C ALA A 59 4.44 -4.48 8.78
N GLU A 60 5.67 -4.85 9.19
CA GLU A 60 6.89 -4.57 8.40
C GLU A 60 6.80 -5.16 6.99
N ASP A 61 6.42 -6.43 6.91
CA ASP A 61 6.40 -7.18 5.65
C ASP A 61 5.36 -6.57 4.71
N LEU A 62 4.19 -6.18 5.23
CA LEU A 62 3.15 -5.54 4.43
C LEU A 62 3.51 -4.12 3.98
N PHE A 63 4.20 -3.35 4.83
CA PHE A 63 4.56 -1.95 4.53
C PHE A 63 5.81 -1.83 3.64
N THR A 64 6.73 -2.79 3.75
CA THR A 64 8.00 -2.82 3.03
C THR A 64 7.95 -3.70 1.79
N ALA A 65 6.93 -4.56 1.65
CA ALA A 65 6.70 -5.37 0.46
C ALA A 65 6.66 -4.47 -0.78
N THR A 66 7.79 -4.47 -1.47
CA THR A 66 7.92 -4.22 -2.89
C THR A 66 7.89 -5.59 -3.54
N ASP A 67 7.09 -5.77 -4.58
CA ASP A 67 6.99 -7.02 -5.33
C ASP A 67 8.37 -7.67 -5.47
N SER A 68 8.59 -8.75 -4.71
CA SER A 68 9.83 -9.50 -4.71
C SER A 68 9.81 -10.40 -5.93
N GLY A 69 9.92 -9.80 -7.12
CA GLY A 69 9.67 -10.52 -8.36
C GLY A 69 9.62 -9.66 -9.61
N THR A 70 10.76 -9.04 -9.94
CA THR A 70 11.03 -8.41 -11.25
C THR A 70 10.62 -6.95 -11.33
N ALA A 71 11.56 -6.13 -11.81
CA ALA A 71 11.29 -4.81 -12.36
C ALA A 71 10.19 -4.90 -13.43
N ASN A 72 9.76 -3.76 -13.98
CA ASN A 72 8.86 -3.70 -15.14
C ASN A 72 7.46 -4.30 -14.94
N ASN A 73 6.59 -3.56 -14.20
CA ASN A 73 5.18 -3.30 -14.54
C ASN A 73 4.62 -2.16 -13.68
N ARG A 74 5.06 -0.92 -13.95
CA ARG A 74 4.35 0.28 -13.47
C ARG A 74 3.05 0.38 -14.26
N THR A 75 1.97 -0.22 -13.79
CA THR A 75 0.63 0.00 -14.34
C THR A 75 0.28 1.47 -14.17
N MET A 76 0.42 2.24 -15.24
CA MET A 76 -0.01 3.62 -15.31
C MET A 76 -1.54 3.67 -15.18
N ALA A 77 -1.99 4.38 -14.16
CA ALA A 77 -3.28 5.08 -14.05
C ALA A 77 -4.51 4.42 -14.69
N LEU A 78 -5.47 4.01 -13.85
CA LEU A 78 -6.87 3.92 -14.25
C LEU A 78 -7.28 5.28 -14.89
N PRO A 79 -7.71 5.32 -16.16
CA PRO A 79 -8.37 6.51 -16.69
C PRO A 79 -9.74 6.60 -16.00
N SER A 80 -9.89 7.62 -15.15
CA SER A 80 -11.23 8.03 -14.71
C SER A 80 -11.93 8.67 -15.91
N ASN A 81 -13.07 8.09 -16.28
CA ASN A 81 -14.03 8.61 -17.26
C ASN A 81 -14.51 10.02 -16.91
#